data_AF-A0A537T0D8-F1
#
_entry.id   AF-A0A537T0D8-F1
#
_cell.length_a   1.000
_cell.length_b   1.000
_cell.length_c   1.000
_cell.angle_alpha   90.00
_cell.angle_beta   90.00
_cell.angle_gamma   90.00
#
_symmetry.space_group_name_H-M   'P 1'
#
loop_
_entity.id
_entity.type
_entity.pdbx_description
1 polymer ?
#
loop_
_entity_poly.entity_id
_entity_poly.type
_entity_poly.pdbx_seq_one_letter_code
_entity_poly.pdbx_strand_id
1 'polypeptide(L)'
;MSQRCDPDDPPAMLSLQETEAAARQLRMELTSVEARSPDDLHAAVTFATKAQAQALVILSAPIMTIYAGQIAELARENRLPAIYNGSEFPKAGGLMSYGPNIDDLCRRGAVYVDKILRGTKPADLPVEQPIQFELVL
;
A
#
# COMPACT_ATOMS: atom_id res chain seq x y z
N MET A 1 10.50 -20.90 -3.49
CA MET A 1 9.30 -20.95 -4.37
C MET A 1 8.63 -19.58 -4.26
N SER A 2 8.75 -18.75 -5.30
CA SER A 2 8.22 -17.38 -5.32
C SER A 2 6.74 -17.42 -5.69
N GLN A 3 5.85 -17.02 -4.77
CA GLN A 3 4.44 -16.78 -5.12
C GLN A 3 4.31 -15.33 -5.60
N ARG A 4 3.74 -15.16 -6.80
CA ARG A 4 3.63 -13.89 -7.53
C ARG A 4 2.42 -13.09 -7.03
N CYS A 5 2.48 -11.77 -7.17
CA CYS A 5 1.34 -10.88 -6.95
C CYS A 5 0.23 -11.13 -7.98
N ASP A 6 -1.01 -10.73 -7.67
CA ASP A 6 -2.19 -10.99 -8.48
C ASP A 6 -2.05 -10.37 -9.88
N PRO A 7 -2.05 -11.16 -10.97
CA PRO A 7 -1.92 -10.62 -12.33
C PRO A 7 -3.14 -9.78 -12.77
N ASP A 8 -4.28 -9.89 -12.09
CA ASP A 8 -5.52 -9.18 -12.45
C ASP A 8 -5.66 -7.79 -11.78
N ASP A 9 -4.68 -7.35 -10.98
CA ASP A 9 -4.61 -6.01 -10.39
C ASP A 9 -3.39 -5.22 -10.95
N PRO A 10 -3.55 -4.48 -12.07
CA PRO A 10 -2.43 -3.80 -12.73
C PRO A 10 -1.66 -2.81 -11.82
N PRO A 11 -2.32 -2.00 -10.97
CA PRO A 11 -1.64 -1.19 -9.95
C PRO A 11 -0.75 -1.98 -8.98
N ALA A 12 -1.21 -3.14 -8.49
CA ALA A 12 -0.43 -3.96 -7.56
C ALA A 12 0.81 -4.55 -8.25
N MET A 13 0.67 -4.99 -9.50
CA MET A 13 1.78 -5.50 -10.30
C MET A 13 2.84 -4.43 -10.58
N LEU A 14 2.44 -3.20 -10.91
CA LEU A 14 3.39 -2.09 -11.08
C LEU A 14 4.12 -1.79 -9.76
N SER A 15 3.39 -1.75 -8.64
CA SER A 15 3.97 -1.50 -7.32
C SER A 15 5.00 -2.57 -6.93
N LEU A 16 4.73 -3.84 -7.24
CA LEU A 16 5.69 -4.91 -7.02
C LEU A 16 6.95 -4.75 -7.89
N GLN A 17 6.79 -4.44 -9.18
CA GLN A 17 7.93 -4.26 -10.09
C GLN A 17 8.86 -3.12 -9.64
N GLU A 18 8.28 -2.00 -9.22
CA GLU A 18 9.05 -0.86 -8.69
C GLU A 18 9.73 -1.23 -7.37
N THR A 19 9.07 -1.98 -6.49
CA THR A 19 9.65 -2.48 -5.23
C THR A 19 10.82 -3.44 -5.50
N GLU A 20 10.68 -4.36 -6.45
CA GLU A 20 11.75 -5.27 -6.88
C GLU A 20 12.93 -4.51 -7.50
N ALA A 21 12.66 -3.45 -8.26
CA ALA A 21 13.70 -2.59 -8.82
C ALA A 21 14.46 -1.84 -7.71
N ALA A 22 13.75 -1.25 -6.75
CA ALA A 22 14.34 -0.57 -5.61
C ALA A 22 15.17 -1.52 -4.73
N ALA A 23 14.64 -2.72 -4.42
CA ALA A 23 15.36 -3.73 -3.65
C ALA A 23 16.69 -4.13 -4.33
N ARG A 24 16.69 -4.33 -5.66
CA ARG A 24 17.91 -4.61 -6.44
C ARG A 24 18.93 -3.46 -6.35
N GLN A 25 18.48 -2.21 -6.46
CA GLN A 25 19.36 -1.05 -6.33
C GLN A 25 19.97 -0.92 -4.93
N LEU A 26 19.19 -1.22 -3.89
CA LEU A 26 19.60 -1.17 -2.49
C LEU A 26 20.32 -2.45 -2.01
N ARG A 27 20.45 -3.47 -2.88
CA ARG A 27 21.03 -4.78 -2.57
C ARG A 27 20.32 -5.49 -1.41
N MET A 28 19.01 -5.32 -1.35
CA MET A 28 18.14 -5.99 -0.39
C MET A 28 17.56 -7.26 -1.01
N GLU A 29 17.44 -8.31 -0.20
CA GLU A 29 16.66 -9.49 -0.56
C GLU A 29 15.18 -9.18 -0.39
N LEU A 30 14.40 -9.38 -1.45
CA LEU A 30 12.96 -9.18 -1.45
C LEU A 30 12.27 -10.51 -1.73
N THR A 31 11.37 -10.90 -0.84
CA THR A 31 10.46 -12.03 -1.07
C THR A 31 9.03 -11.52 -1.12
N SER A 32 8.37 -11.69 -2.27
CA SER A 32 6.95 -11.36 -2.42
C SER A 32 6.08 -12.47 -1.83
N VAL A 33 5.07 -12.09 -1.07
CA VAL A 33 4.01 -12.99 -0.61
C VAL A 33 2.67 -12.39 -0.99
N GLU A 34 1.86 -13.18 -1.66
CA GLU A 34 0.51 -12.76 -2.05
C GLU A 34 -0.47 -13.06 -0.92
N ALA A 35 -1.42 -12.16 -0.69
CA ALA A 35 -2.51 -12.38 0.23
C ALA A 35 -3.82 -11.79 -0.32
N ARG A 36 -4.85 -12.65 -0.45
CA ARG A 36 -6.16 -12.30 -1.04
C ARG A 36 -7.31 -12.43 -0.06
N SER A 37 -7.04 -12.95 1.13
CA SER A 37 -8.01 -13.14 2.20
C SER A 37 -7.39 -12.82 3.57
N PRO A 38 -8.22 -12.63 4.62
CA PRO A 38 -7.72 -12.44 5.98
C PRO A 38 -6.85 -13.59 6.50
N ASP A 39 -7.13 -14.82 6.09
CA ASP A 39 -6.34 -16.00 6.46
C ASP A 39 -4.96 -15.96 5.80
N ASP A 40 -4.88 -15.48 4.55
CA ASP A 40 -3.60 -15.30 3.85
C ASP A 40 -2.71 -14.25 4.53
N LEU A 41 -3.29 -13.22 5.15
CA LEU A 41 -2.52 -12.20 5.89
C LEU A 41 -1.74 -12.85 7.05
N HIS A 42 -2.39 -13.72 7.81
CA HIS A 42 -1.74 -14.45 8.88
C HIS A 42 -0.66 -15.42 8.35
N ALA A 43 -0.96 -16.13 7.27
CA ALA A 43 -0.01 -17.01 6.61
C ALA A 43 1.21 -16.25 6.08
N ALA A 44 1.02 -15.06 5.51
CA ALA A 44 2.08 -14.21 4.97
C ALA A 44 3.01 -13.68 6.07
N VAL A 45 2.47 -13.19 7.18
CA VAL A 45 3.29 -12.75 8.33
C VAL A 45 4.04 -13.94 8.93
N THR A 46 3.38 -15.09 9.08
CA THR A 46 4.03 -16.32 9.56
C THR A 46 5.17 -16.76 8.65
N PHE A 47 4.97 -16.70 7.34
CA PHE A 47 6.01 -16.98 6.35
C PHE A 47 7.18 -16.01 6.50
N ALA A 48 6.92 -14.70 6.61
CA ALA A 48 7.96 -13.69 6.77
C ALA A 48 8.78 -13.91 8.05
N THR A 49 8.14 -14.21 9.17
CA THR A 49 8.83 -14.55 10.43
C THR A 49 9.73 -15.79 10.27
N LYS A 50 9.22 -16.85 9.63
CA LYS A 50 10.00 -18.08 9.37
C LYS A 50 11.16 -17.85 8.41
N ALA A 51 10.99 -16.97 7.43
CA ALA A 51 12.03 -16.53 6.51
C ALA A 51 13.02 -15.55 7.16
N GLN A 52 12.85 -15.21 8.45
CA GLN A 52 13.66 -14.24 9.18
C GLN A 52 13.71 -12.87 8.49
N ALA A 53 12.58 -12.47 7.89
CA ALA A 53 12.45 -11.15 7.28
C ALA A 53 12.72 -10.05 8.33
N GLN A 54 13.41 -9.01 7.90
CA GLN A 54 13.80 -7.89 8.78
C GLN A 54 12.72 -6.80 8.84
N ALA A 55 11.88 -6.72 7.82
CA ALA A 55 10.79 -5.76 7.71
C ALA A 55 9.74 -6.23 6.70
N LEU A 56 8.57 -5.60 6.74
CA LEU A 56 7.49 -5.77 5.77
C LEU A 56 7.25 -4.46 5.01
N VAL A 57 7.13 -4.56 3.69
CA VAL A 57 6.59 -3.50 2.83
C VAL A 57 5.24 -3.97 2.34
N ILE A 58 4.17 -3.31 2.79
CA ILE A 58 2.81 -3.66 2.43
C ILE A 58 2.46 -2.92 1.15
N LEU A 59 2.15 -3.65 0.09
CA LEU A 59 1.72 -3.06 -1.18
C LEU A 59 0.24 -2.69 -1.12
N SER A 60 -0.13 -1.64 -1.86
CA SER A 60 -1.50 -1.13 -1.89
C SER A 60 -2.45 -2.13 -2.54
N ALA A 61 -3.44 -2.60 -1.78
CA ALA A 61 -4.60 -3.32 -2.31
C ALA A 61 -5.80 -3.07 -1.39
N PRO A 62 -7.06 -3.15 -1.87
CA PRO A 62 -8.25 -2.88 -1.05
C PRO A 62 -8.30 -3.69 0.24
N ILE A 63 -7.89 -4.97 0.19
CA ILE A 63 -7.83 -5.84 1.37
C ILE A 63 -6.82 -5.33 2.41
N MET A 64 -5.71 -4.73 1.98
CA MET A 64 -4.69 -4.20 2.90
C MET A 64 -5.20 -2.99 3.67
N THR A 65 -5.97 -2.12 3.01
CA THR A 65 -6.67 -0.99 3.66
C THR A 65 -7.76 -1.50 4.63
N ILE A 66 -8.62 -2.42 4.19
CA ILE A 66 -9.74 -2.93 5.00
C ILE A 66 -9.23 -3.62 6.27
N TYR A 67 -8.17 -4.41 6.17
CA TYR A 67 -7.60 -5.19 7.26
C TYR A 67 -6.32 -4.56 7.85
N ALA A 68 -6.09 -3.27 7.63
CA ALA A 68 -4.88 -2.57 8.08
C ALA A 68 -4.60 -2.78 9.59
N GLY A 69 -5.64 -2.77 10.42
CA GLY A 69 -5.50 -3.04 11.86
C GLY A 69 -5.11 -4.49 12.19
N GLN A 70 -5.64 -5.47 11.47
CA GLN A 70 -5.23 -6.87 11.64
C GLN A 70 -3.77 -7.06 11.21
N ILE A 71 -3.36 -6.44 10.11
CA ILE A 71 -1.98 -6.50 9.61
C ILE A 71 -1.04 -5.83 10.62
N ALA A 72 -1.42 -4.66 11.14
CA ALA A 72 -0.66 -3.93 12.16
C ALA A 72 -0.45 -4.79 13.41
N GLU A 73 -1.51 -5.44 13.89
CA GLU A 73 -1.43 -6.31 15.05
C GLU A 73 -0.52 -7.52 14.80
N LEU A 74 -0.68 -8.21 13.66
CA LEU A 74 0.17 -9.33 13.29
C LEU A 74 1.65 -8.94 13.19
N ALA A 75 1.95 -7.80 12.57
CA ALA A 75 3.31 -7.28 12.46
C ALA A 75 3.91 -6.96 13.84
N ARG A 76 3.12 -6.34 14.72
CA ARG A 76 3.51 -5.97 16.09
C ARG A 76 3.78 -7.20 16.96
N GLU A 77 2.87 -8.18 16.95
CA GLU A 77 3.02 -9.44 17.70
C GLU A 77 4.27 -10.21 17.29
N ASN A 78 4.60 -10.20 16.00
CA ASN A 78 5.77 -10.87 15.44
C ASN A 78 7.04 -10.00 15.47
N ARG A 79 6.98 -8.77 16.02
CA ARG A 79 8.09 -7.81 16.08
C ARG A 79 8.70 -7.52 14.71
N LEU A 80 7.87 -7.45 13.68
CA LEU A 80 8.26 -7.11 12.32
C LEU A 80 7.96 -5.62 12.07
N PRO A 81 8.98 -4.76 11.93
CA PRO A 81 8.79 -3.40 11.43
C PRO A 81 8.08 -3.43 10.08
N ALA A 82 7.02 -2.65 9.93
CA ALA A 82 6.20 -2.65 8.72
C ALA A 82 5.89 -1.24 8.26
N ILE A 83 5.91 -1.02 6.94
CA ILE A 83 5.50 0.22 6.30
C ILE A 83 4.35 -0.02 5.33
N TYR A 84 3.39 0.90 5.32
CA TYR A 84 2.28 0.94 4.35
C TYR A 84 2.18 2.31 3.67
N ASN A 85 1.36 2.46 2.63
CA ASN A 85 1.12 3.75 1.99
C ASN A 85 -0.08 4.53 2.58
N GLY A 86 -0.99 3.84 3.27
CA GLY A 86 -2.18 4.42 3.88
C GLY A 86 -1.98 4.82 5.34
N SER A 87 -2.42 6.03 5.71
CA SER A 87 -2.35 6.55 7.08
C SER A 87 -3.19 5.78 8.10
N GLU A 88 -4.15 4.96 7.63
CA GLU A 88 -4.94 4.04 8.43
C GLU A 88 -4.08 3.00 9.17
N PHE A 89 -2.91 2.64 8.62
CA PHE A 89 -2.04 1.62 9.20
C PHE A 89 -1.38 2.07 10.52
N PRO A 90 -0.65 3.20 10.59
CA PRO A 90 -0.13 3.69 11.87
C PRO A 90 -1.25 4.09 12.85
N LYS A 91 -2.38 4.63 12.35
CA LYS A 91 -3.56 4.89 13.19
C LYS A 91 -4.12 3.63 13.85
N ALA A 92 -3.91 2.46 13.25
CA ALA A 92 -4.31 1.17 13.79
C ALA A 92 -3.20 0.45 14.60
N GLY A 93 -2.09 1.13 14.92
CA GLY A 93 -0.98 0.58 15.71
C GLY A 93 0.16 0.00 14.88
N GLY A 94 0.15 0.18 13.55
CA GLY A 94 1.27 -0.13 12.67
C GLY A 94 2.44 0.84 12.90
N LEU A 95 3.63 0.49 12.42
CA LEU A 95 4.83 1.28 12.70
C LEU A 95 4.85 2.62 11.94
N MET A 96 4.60 2.60 10.63
CA MET A 96 4.68 3.81 9.83
C MET A 96 3.91 3.70 8.51
N SER A 97 3.56 4.84 7.95
CA SER A 97 3.11 4.95 6.57
C SER A 97 3.74 6.11 5.83
N TYR A 98 3.94 5.95 4.52
CA TYR A 98 4.34 7.03 3.63
C TYR A 98 3.54 6.97 2.34
N GLY A 99 2.72 7.99 2.08
CA GLY A 99 1.87 8.01 0.90
C GLY A 99 1.09 9.31 0.71
N PRO A 100 0.26 9.37 -0.34
CA PRO A 100 -0.58 10.53 -0.63
C PRO A 100 -1.53 10.87 0.52
N ASN A 101 -1.74 12.16 0.78
CA ASN A 101 -2.79 12.58 1.70
C ASN A 101 -4.17 12.38 1.01
N ILE A 102 -4.92 11.37 1.47
CA ILE A 102 -6.21 10.99 0.86
C ILE A 102 -7.26 12.10 1.01
N ASP A 103 -7.26 12.83 2.13
CA ASP A 103 -8.20 13.93 2.34
C ASP A 103 -7.95 15.09 1.35
N ASP A 104 -6.69 15.36 1.01
CA ASP A 104 -6.30 16.32 -0.02
C ASP A 104 -6.74 15.87 -1.40
N LEU A 105 -6.53 14.60 -1.73
CA LEU A 105 -6.99 14.01 -2.99
C LEU A 105 -8.52 14.12 -3.14
N CYS A 106 -9.27 13.84 -2.06
CA CYS A 106 -10.73 13.99 -2.05
C CYS A 106 -11.16 15.44 -2.26
N ARG A 107 -10.52 16.40 -1.57
CA ARG A 107 -10.80 17.84 -1.77
C ARG A 107 -10.52 18.30 -3.20
N ARG A 108 -9.41 17.87 -3.79
CA ARG A 108 -9.06 18.18 -5.19
C ARG A 108 -10.03 17.51 -6.16
N GLY A 109 -10.43 16.26 -5.90
CA GLY A 109 -11.46 15.56 -6.66
C GLY A 109 -12.81 16.31 -6.68
N ALA A 110 -13.21 16.92 -5.56
CA ALA A 110 -14.43 17.73 -5.51
C ALA A 110 -14.39 18.94 -6.47
N VAL A 111 -13.22 19.51 -6.74
CA VAL A 111 -13.05 20.57 -7.74
C VAL A 111 -13.34 20.07 -9.15
N TYR A 112 -12.99 18.83 -9.47
CA TYR A 112 -13.32 18.22 -10.76
C TYR A 112 -14.83 18.04 -10.90
N VAL A 113 -15.48 17.55 -9.85
CA VAL A 113 -16.94 17.40 -9.80
C VAL A 113 -17.64 18.74 -10.04
N ASP A 114 -17.22 19.82 -9.36
CA ASP A 114 -17.80 21.16 -9.58
C ASP A 114 -17.63 21.64 -11.03
N LYS A 115 -16.43 21.47 -11.63
CA LYS A 115 -16.17 21.85 -13.03
C LYS A 115 -17.06 21.08 -14.02
N ILE A 116 -17.25 19.78 -13.79
CA ILE A 116 -18.09 18.92 -14.63
C ILE A 116 -19.56 19.32 -14.51
N LEU A 117 -20.05 19.54 -13.29
CA LEU A 117 -21.43 19.99 -13.05
C LEU A 117 -21.71 21.37 -13.66
N ARG A 118 -20.68 22.21 -13.86
CA ARG A 118 -20.76 23.48 -14.58
C ARG A 118 -20.62 23.37 -16.11
N GLY A 119 -20.49 22.16 -16.65
CA GLY A 119 -20.46 21.89 -18.09
C GLY A 119 -19.08 21.70 -18.71
N THR A 120 -18.01 21.66 -17.91
CA THR A 120 -16.68 21.30 -18.42
C THR A 120 -16.68 19.81 -18.79
N LYS A 121 -16.20 19.45 -19.97
CA LYS A 121 -16.14 18.05 -20.38
C LYS A 121 -15.02 17.34 -19.61
N PRO A 122 -15.24 16.10 -19.11
CA PRO A 122 -14.18 15.35 -18.44
C PRO A 122 -12.92 15.16 -19.29
N ALA A 123 -13.05 15.07 -20.62
CA ALA A 123 -11.92 14.93 -21.55
C ALA A 123 -11.03 16.19 -21.64
N ASP A 124 -11.53 17.34 -21.21
CA ASP A 124 -10.78 18.61 -21.20
C ASP A 124 -10.09 18.86 -19.84
N LEU A 125 -10.36 18.01 -18.84
CA LEU A 125 -9.74 18.12 -17.52
C LEU A 125 -8.42 17.31 -17.48
N PRO A 126 -7.31 17.92 -17.03
CA PRO A 126 -6.05 17.19 -16.92
C PRO A 126 -6.15 16.09 -15.86
N VAL A 127 -5.37 15.01 -15.99
CA VAL A 127 -5.21 14.04 -14.90
C VAL A 127 -4.22 14.62 -13.89
N GLU A 128 -4.68 14.84 -12.67
CA GLU A 128 -3.86 15.40 -11.59
C GLU A 128 -3.20 14.30 -10.76
N GLN A 129 -1.88 14.41 -10.52
CA GLN A 129 -1.14 13.56 -9.60
C GLN A 129 -1.19 14.11 -8.16
N PRO A 130 -1.02 13.26 -7.13
CA PRO A 130 -0.85 13.73 -5.75
C PRO A 130 0.33 14.68 -5.64
N ILE A 131 0.15 15.79 -4.92
CA ILE A 131 1.21 16.78 -4.64
C ILE A 131 1.57 16.83 -3.16
N GLN A 132 0.70 16.32 -2.29
CA GLN A 132 0.91 16.22 -0.85
C GLN A 132 1.09 14.77 -0.47
N PHE A 133 2.25 14.49 0.12
CA PHE A 133 2.62 13.20 0.69
C PHE A 133 2.89 13.39 2.17
N GLU A 134 2.47 12.42 2.98
CA GLU A 134 2.66 12.46 4.41
C GLU A 134 3.43 11.24 4.88
N LEU A 135 4.30 11.48 5.85
CA LEU A 135 4.91 10.46 6.69
C LEU A 135 4.15 10.45 8.02
N VAL A 136 3.59 9.31 8.39
CA VAL A 136 2.90 9.11 9.67
C VAL A 136 3.60 7.98 10.42
N LEU A 137 3.88 8.19 11.71
CA LEU A 137 4.56 7.28 12.63
C LEU A 137 3.70 7.06 13.87
#